data_AF-A0AAQ2HZD4-F1
#
_entry.id   AF-A0AAQ2HZD4-F1
#
_cell.length_a   1.000
_cell.length_b   1.000
_cell.length_c   1.000
_cell.angle_alpha   90.00
_cell.angle_beta   90.00
_cell.angle_gamma   90.00
#
_symmetry.space_group_name_H-M   'P 1'
#
loop_
_entity.id
_entity.type
_entity.pdbx_description
1 polymer ?
#
loop_
_entity_poly.entity_id
_entity_poly.type
_entity_poly.pdbx_seq_one_letter_code
_entity_poly.pdbx_strand_id
1 'polypeptide(L)'
;MNITQLIGFTGLLAFTATTFAQSSYPDAIKVPDGHKIALETTGVGEITYECRDKPNMAGQTEWTFVGPKAVLNDRSGKQVGTYFGPPATWQAKDGSKVTGTQLAVAPSSPGNLPYQLVKANPAEGKGAMTGVSYIQRVALKGGVAPGSECTMANKGKQEVVKYQADYIFWAAN
;
A
#
# COMPACT_ATOMS: atom_id res chain seq x y z
N MET A 1 55.45 34.73 -9.11
CA MET A 1 54.50 35.22 -8.08
C MET A 1 53.38 35.91 -8.84
N ASN A 2 52.12 35.45 -8.88
CA ASN A 2 51.35 34.69 -7.91
C ASN A 2 50.48 33.61 -8.57
N ILE A 3 50.44 32.47 -7.87
CA ILE A 3 49.49 31.37 -8.02
C ILE A 3 48.28 31.70 -7.16
N THR A 4 47.05 31.55 -7.66
CA THR A 4 45.97 30.96 -6.85
C THR A 4 44.89 30.37 -7.76
N GLN A 5 44.69 29.06 -7.63
CA GLN A 5 43.60 28.28 -8.22
C GLN A 5 42.28 28.58 -7.49
N LEU A 6 41.14 28.41 -8.17
CA LEU A 6 39.88 28.10 -7.50
C LEU A 6 39.19 26.93 -8.21
N ILE A 7 38.95 25.93 -7.36
CA ILE A 7 38.49 24.56 -7.56
C ILE A 7 37.07 24.54 -8.13
N GLY A 8 36.84 23.63 -9.07
CA GLY A 8 35.52 23.31 -9.60
C GLY A 8 34.66 22.56 -8.60
N PHE A 9 33.37 22.89 -8.57
CA PHE A 9 32.34 22.11 -7.92
C PHE A 9 31.08 22.17 -8.79
N THR A 10 31.01 21.30 -9.80
CA THR A 10 29.79 21.16 -10.62
C THR A 10 29.00 19.96 -10.12
N GLY A 11 28.05 20.26 -9.22
CA GLY A 11 26.75 19.61 -9.10
C GLY A 11 26.71 18.08 -8.91
N LEU A 12 26.89 17.63 -7.66
CA LEU A 12 26.09 16.51 -7.16
C LEU A 12 24.73 17.07 -6.78
N LEU A 13 23.61 16.55 -7.30
CA LEU A 13 22.29 16.48 -6.63
C LEU A 13 21.25 15.88 -7.61
N ALA A 14 21.16 14.54 -7.63
CA ALA A 14 20.03 13.80 -8.20
C ALA A 14 19.22 13.06 -7.11
N PHE A 15 19.06 13.68 -5.93
CA PHE A 15 18.36 13.08 -4.77
C PHE A 15 16.97 13.71 -4.47
N THR A 16 16.45 14.58 -5.33
CA THR A 16 15.33 15.47 -4.96
C THR A 16 13.92 14.94 -5.25
N ALA A 17 13.75 13.96 -6.14
CA ALA A 17 12.40 13.54 -6.57
C ALA A 17 11.70 12.61 -5.56
N THR A 18 12.41 11.62 -5.00
CA THR A 18 11.85 10.66 -4.04
C THR A 18 11.62 11.27 -2.65
N THR A 19 12.49 12.19 -2.22
CA THR A 19 12.37 12.90 -0.93
C THR A 19 11.14 13.80 -0.88
N PHE A 20 10.80 14.47 -1.99
CA PHE A 20 9.62 15.34 -2.06
C PHE A 20 8.28 14.57 -2.02
N ALA A 21 8.24 13.35 -2.56
CA ALA A 21 7.03 12.53 -2.51
C ALA A 21 6.69 12.05 -1.08
N GLN A 22 7.72 11.73 -0.27
CA GLN A 22 7.54 11.23 1.10
C GLN A 22 7.16 12.33 2.10
N SER A 23 7.53 13.60 1.87
CA SER A 23 7.23 14.70 2.79
C SER A 23 5.74 15.02 2.90
N SER A 24 4.93 14.60 1.92
CA SER A 24 3.49 14.79 1.89
C SER A 24 2.70 13.82 2.77
N TYR A 25 3.37 12.80 3.34
CA TYR A 25 2.73 11.75 4.13
C TYR A 25 3.00 11.87 5.64
N PRO A 26 2.08 11.35 6.49
CA PRO A 26 2.33 11.23 7.92
C PRO A 26 3.60 10.44 8.22
N ASP A 27 4.37 10.87 9.23
CA ASP A 27 5.66 10.26 9.57
C ASP A 27 5.57 8.74 9.80
N ALA A 28 4.48 8.28 10.42
CA ALA A 28 4.27 6.86 10.71
C ALA A 28 4.27 5.95 9.47
N ILE A 29 3.92 6.48 8.29
CA ILE A 29 3.86 5.68 7.07
C ILE A 29 5.02 5.94 6.11
N LYS A 30 5.98 6.81 6.47
CA LYS A 30 7.18 7.06 5.65
C LYS A 30 8.05 5.82 5.58
N VAL A 31 8.62 5.57 4.40
CA VAL A 31 9.59 4.49 4.22
C VAL A 31 10.93 4.91 4.81
N PRO A 32 11.64 4.02 5.53
CA PRO A 32 12.96 4.32 6.06
C PRO A 32 13.95 4.76 4.98
N ASP A 33 14.90 5.62 5.34
CA ASP A 33 16.00 6.01 4.45
C ASP A 33 16.77 4.80 3.90
N GLY A 34 17.51 5.01 2.81
CA GLY A 34 18.25 3.94 2.13
C GLY A 34 17.39 3.06 1.20
N HIS A 35 16.18 3.52 0.87
CA HIS A 35 15.26 2.84 -0.05
C HIS A 35 14.93 3.71 -1.26
N LYS A 36 14.65 3.04 -2.38
CA LYS A 36 14.21 3.64 -3.64
C LYS A 36 12.94 2.98 -4.15
N ILE A 37 12.16 3.72 -4.91
CA ILE A 37 10.96 3.21 -5.60
C ILE A 37 11.42 2.18 -6.63
N ALA A 38 10.88 0.97 -6.53
CA ALA A 38 11.08 -0.14 -7.47
C ALA A 38 9.91 -0.25 -8.48
N LEU A 39 8.69 0.01 -8.01
CA LEU A 39 7.48 -0.06 -8.83
C LEU A 39 6.39 0.85 -8.25
N GLU A 40 5.58 1.45 -9.11
CA GLU A 40 4.37 2.16 -8.74
C GLU A 40 3.19 1.56 -9.50
N THR A 41 2.11 1.28 -8.78
CA THR A 41 0.88 0.76 -9.38
C THR A 41 -0.35 1.41 -8.79
N THR A 42 -1.41 1.54 -9.58
CA THR A 42 -2.75 1.84 -9.08
C THR A 42 -3.53 0.54 -8.96
N GLY A 43 -3.87 0.17 -7.73
CA GLY A 43 -4.79 -0.91 -7.41
C GLY A 43 -6.24 -0.47 -7.60
N VAL A 44 -7.01 -1.23 -8.38
CA VAL A 44 -8.45 -1.00 -8.57
C VAL A 44 -9.20 -2.31 -8.36
N GLY A 45 -10.24 -2.29 -7.54
CA GLY A 45 -11.06 -3.46 -7.30
C GLY A 45 -12.01 -3.28 -6.13
N GLU A 46 -12.06 -4.30 -5.29
CA GLU A 46 -13.11 -4.48 -4.31
C GLU A 46 -12.54 -4.92 -2.95
N ILE A 47 -13.24 -4.53 -1.88
CA ILE A 47 -13.04 -5.05 -0.53
C ILE A 47 -14.31 -5.77 -0.10
N THR A 48 -14.15 -6.97 0.45
CA THR A 48 -15.24 -7.71 1.08
C THR A 48 -15.25 -7.47 2.58
N TYR A 49 -16.43 -7.14 3.11
CA TYR A 49 -16.75 -7.08 4.52
C TYR A 49 -17.76 -8.16 4.88
N GLU A 50 -17.72 -8.63 6.12
CA GLU A 50 -18.71 -9.55 6.67
C GLU A 50 -19.19 -9.02 8.03
N CYS A 51 -20.51 -9.06 8.25
CA CYS A 51 -21.09 -8.70 9.53
C CYS A 51 -20.83 -9.82 10.53
N ARG A 52 -19.97 -9.59 11.53
CA ARG A 52 -19.52 -10.59 12.51
C ARG A 52 -19.76 -10.10 13.93
N ASP A 53 -19.63 -11.00 14.89
CA ASP A 53 -19.61 -10.60 16.30
C ASP A 53 -18.46 -9.65 16.55
N LYS A 54 -18.73 -8.59 17.31
CA LYS A 54 -17.71 -7.66 17.75
C LYS A 54 -16.83 -8.33 18.81
N PRO A 55 -15.50 -8.37 18.64
CA PRO A 55 -14.61 -8.95 19.63
C PRO A 55 -14.80 -8.29 21.00
N ASN A 56 -14.88 -9.11 22.04
CA ASN A 56 -15.01 -8.69 23.44
C ASN A 56 -16.29 -7.91 23.77
N MET A 57 -17.32 -7.91 22.90
CA MET A 57 -18.59 -7.22 23.12
C MET A 57 -19.77 -8.15 22.78
N ALA A 58 -20.15 -9.01 23.73
CA ALA A 58 -21.23 -9.97 23.53
C ALA A 58 -22.55 -9.28 23.13
N GLY A 59 -23.24 -9.85 22.14
CA GLY A 59 -24.50 -9.33 21.60
C GLY A 59 -24.36 -8.12 20.67
N GLN A 60 -23.13 -7.69 20.37
CA GLN A 60 -22.87 -6.64 19.37
C GLN A 60 -22.21 -7.23 18.12
N THR A 61 -22.49 -6.64 16.97
CA THR A 61 -21.93 -7.01 15.68
C THR A 61 -21.24 -5.82 15.02
N GLU A 62 -20.24 -6.08 14.19
CA GLU A 62 -19.58 -5.07 13.37
C GLU A 62 -19.14 -5.63 12.02
N TRP A 63 -18.99 -4.73 11.05
CA TRP A 63 -18.40 -5.07 9.76
C TRP A 63 -16.92 -5.38 9.92
N THR A 64 -16.55 -6.64 9.70
CA THR A 64 -15.17 -7.11 9.73
C THR A 64 -14.60 -7.15 8.32
N PHE A 65 -13.39 -6.63 8.14
CA PHE A 65 -12.64 -6.72 6.89
C PHE A 65 -12.30 -8.19 6.59
N VAL A 66 -12.76 -8.71 5.45
CA VAL A 66 -12.49 -10.11 5.03
C VAL A 66 -11.27 -10.17 4.14
N GLY A 67 -11.23 -9.34 3.09
CA GLY A 67 -10.13 -9.37 2.15
C GLY A 67 -10.31 -8.43 0.96
N PRO A 68 -9.20 -8.07 0.29
CA PRO A 68 -9.22 -7.34 -0.96
C PRO A 68 -9.22 -8.29 -2.17
N LYS A 69 -9.74 -7.80 -3.29
CA LYS A 69 -9.50 -8.34 -4.63
C LYS A 69 -9.35 -7.19 -5.62
N ALA A 70 -8.12 -6.93 -6.05
CA ALA A 70 -7.81 -5.82 -6.95
C ALA A 70 -6.82 -6.23 -8.04
N VAL A 71 -6.93 -5.57 -9.18
CA VAL A 71 -5.88 -5.56 -10.20
C VAL A 71 -4.90 -4.44 -9.90
N LEU A 72 -3.62 -4.64 -10.19
CA LEU A 72 -2.58 -3.61 -10.09
C LEU A 72 -2.24 -3.14 -11.51
N ASN A 73 -2.40 -1.85 -11.78
CA ASN A 73 -2.13 -1.24 -13.08
C ASN A 73 -0.91 -0.32 -13.02
N ASP A 74 -0.08 -0.30 -14.05
CA ASP A 74 0.98 0.70 -14.18
C ASP A 74 0.40 2.08 -14.55
N ARG A 75 1.28 3.09 -14.69
CA ARG A 75 0.88 4.47 -15.02
C ARG A 75 0.22 4.63 -16.39
N SER A 76 0.38 3.66 -17.30
CA SER A 76 -0.32 3.64 -18.59
C SER A 76 -1.73 3.01 -18.49
N GLY A 77 -2.12 2.53 -17.32
CA GLY A 77 -3.37 1.81 -17.09
C GLY A 77 -3.29 0.32 -17.46
N LYS A 78 -2.12 -0.19 -17.84
CA LYS A 78 -1.94 -1.61 -18.16
C LYS A 78 -1.83 -2.41 -16.88
N GLN A 79 -2.60 -3.48 -16.78
CA GLN A 79 -2.47 -4.40 -15.66
C GLN A 79 -1.06 -5.02 -15.64
N VAL A 80 -0.40 -4.99 -14.47
CA VAL A 80 0.92 -5.56 -14.20
C VAL A 80 0.92 -6.54 -13.04
N GLY A 81 -0.20 -6.67 -12.31
CA GLY A 81 -0.33 -7.62 -11.22
C GLY A 81 -1.73 -7.69 -10.62
N THR A 82 -1.81 -8.30 -9.44
CA THR A 82 -3.01 -8.40 -8.60
C THR A 82 -2.66 -8.21 -7.12
N TYR A 83 -3.63 -7.73 -6.37
CA TYR A 83 -3.58 -7.63 -4.91
C TYR A 83 -4.78 -8.36 -4.30
N PHE A 84 -4.50 -9.28 -3.38
CA PHE A 84 -5.53 -10.12 -2.76
C PHE A 84 -5.13 -10.58 -1.35
N GLY A 85 -6.04 -11.23 -0.63
CA GLY A 85 -5.76 -11.86 0.65
C GLY A 85 -7.00 -12.50 1.29
N PRO A 86 -6.88 -13.09 2.49
CA PRO A 86 -5.68 -13.15 3.35
C PRO A 86 -4.71 -14.32 3.02
N PRO A 87 -3.39 -14.19 3.32
CA PRO A 87 -2.71 -12.97 3.77
C PRO A 87 -2.63 -11.93 2.64
N ALA A 88 -2.42 -10.65 2.99
CA ALA A 88 -2.21 -9.60 1.99
C ALA A 88 -1.05 -9.96 1.07
N THR A 89 -1.34 -10.12 -0.22
CA THR A 89 -0.43 -10.65 -1.24
C THR A 89 -0.46 -9.73 -2.45
N TRP A 90 0.72 -9.28 -2.88
CA TRP A 90 0.92 -8.55 -4.14
C TRP A 90 1.66 -9.47 -5.09
N GLN A 91 1.03 -9.80 -6.22
CA GLN A 91 1.57 -10.70 -7.22
C GLN A 91 1.73 -9.98 -8.55
N ALA A 92 2.93 -10.02 -9.13
CA ALA A 92 3.20 -9.52 -10.45
C ALA A 92 2.80 -10.53 -11.54
N LYS A 93 2.64 -10.06 -12.77
CA LYS A 93 2.30 -10.90 -13.94
C LYS A 93 3.34 -11.97 -14.27
N ASP A 94 4.59 -11.78 -13.88
CA ASP A 94 5.64 -12.80 -14.02
C ASP A 94 5.54 -13.93 -12.97
N GLY A 95 4.55 -13.87 -12.08
CA GLY A 95 4.29 -14.85 -11.05
C GLY A 95 5.00 -14.57 -9.73
N SER A 96 5.99 -13.66 -9.69
CA SER A 96 6.64 -13.24 -8.46
C SER A 96 5.64 -12.56 -7.52
N LYS A 97 5.73 -12.84 -6.21
CA LYS A 97 4.80 -12.29 -5.22
C LYS A 97 5.48 -12.01 -3.89
N VAL A 98 4.89 -11.07 -3.15
CA VAL A 98 5.27 -10.76 -1.77
C VAL A 98 4.03 -10.74 -0.88
N THR A 99 4.21 -11.23 0.35
CA THR A 99 3.33 -10.92 1.48
C THR A 99 4.05 -9.93 2.39
N GLY A 100 3.41 -9.47 3.46
CA GLY A 100 4.12 -8.60 4.41
C GLY A 100 3.38 -8.35 5.71
N THR A 101 4.08 -7.68 6.61
CA THR A 101 3.59 -7.28 7.94
C THR A 101 3.24 -5.80 7.92
N GLN A 102 2.02 -5.46 8.32
CA GLN A 102 1.64 -4.06 8.53
C GLN A 102 2.46 -3.49 9.69
N LEU A 103 3.25 -2.45 9.41
CA LEU A 103 4.01 -1.74 10.44
C LEU A 103 3.22 -0.58 11.01
N ALA A 104 2.52 0.16 10.15
CA ALA A 104 1.83 1.36 10.54
C ALA A 104 0.64 1.64 9.63
N VAL A 105 -0.33 2.37 10.20
CA VAL A 105 -1.42 3.00 9.48
C VAL A 105 -1.52 4.46 9.91
N ALA A 106 -2.06 5.29 9.03
CA ALA A 106 -2.40 6.68 9.36
C ALA A 106 -3.74 7.05 8.71
N PRO A 107 -4.52 7.96 9.32
CA PRO A 107 -5.73 8.48 8.70
C PRO A 107 -5.45 9.06 7.30
N SER A 108 -6.37 8.83 6.37
CA SER A 108 -6.39 9.46 5.05
C SER A 108 -7.58 10.44 4.97
N SER A 109 -8.10 10.73 3.77
CA SER A 109 -9.32 11.55 3.63
C SER A 109 -10.57 10.80 4.10
N PRO A 110 -11.61 11.50 4.61
CA PRO A 110 -12.86 10.88 5.04
C PRO A 110 -13.49 9.97 3.98
N GLY A 111 -14.02 8.82 4.40
CA GLY A 111 -14.64 7.83 3.52
C GLY A 111 -13.68 6.89 2.80
N ASN A 112 -12.37 6.99 3.08
CA ASN A 112 -11.34 6.13 2.50
C ASN A 112 -10.67 5.26 3.57
N LEU A 113 -10.13 4.12 3.13
CA LEU A 113 -9.23 3.33 3.98
C LEU A 113 -8.02 4.17 4.46
N PRO A 114 -7.34 3.75 5.55
CA PRO A 114 -6.15 4.46 6.01
C PRO A 114 -4.95 4.21 5.09
N TYR A 115 -4.02 5.18 5.09
CA TYR A 115 -2.67 4.96 4.59
C TYR A 115 -2.03 3.80 5.35
N GLN A 116 -1.12 3.09 4.69
CA GLN A 116 -0.50 1.90 5.27
C GLN A 116 0.96 1.83 4.86
N LEU A 117 1.82 1.47 5.80
CA LEU A 117 3.17 1.00 5.55
C LEU A 117 3.27 -0.48 5.89
N VAL A 118 3.76 -1.28 4.95
CA VAL A 118 3.96 -2.72 5.08
C VAL A 118 5.44 -3.01 4.89
N LYS A 119 6.01 -3.83 5.77
CA LYS A 119 7.31 -4.47 5.57
C LYS A 119 7.10 -5.74 4.77
N ALA A 120 7.69 -5.82 3.59
CA ALA A 120 7.57 -6.99 2.74
C ALA A 120 8.38 -8.17 3.31
N ASN A 121 7.81 -9.36 3.21
CA ASN A 121 8.53 -10.61 3.37
C ASN A 121 9.39 -10.87 2.12
N PRO A 122 10.39 -11.77 2.19
CA PRO A 122 11.14 -12.17 1.01
C PRO A 122 10.21 -12.60 -0.13
N ALA A 123 10.51 -12.13 -1.34
CA ALA A 123 9.71 -12.46 -2.50
C ALA A 123 9.74 -13.97 -2.80
N GLU A 124 8.59 -14.51 -3.14
CA GLU A 124 8.47 -15.83 -3.74
C GLU A 124 8.55 -15.69 -5.27
N GLY A 125 9.41 -16.50 -5.89
CA GLY A 125 9.69 -16.41 -7.32
C GLY A 125 10.70 -15.30 -7.68
N LYS A 126 11.16 -15.34 -8.94
CA LYS A 126 12.06 -14.32 -9.51
C LYS A 126 11.25 -13.40 -10.41
N GLY A 127 11.41 -12.09 -10.25
CA GLY A 127 10.68 -11.13 -11.07
C GLY A 127 10.56 -9.74 -10.45
N ALA A 128 9.52 -9.02 -10.83
CA ALA A 128 9.25 -7.65 -10.42
C ALA A 128 9.14 -7.47 -8.90
N MET A 129 8.74 -8.51 -8.16
CA MET A 129 8.65 -8.44 -6.69
C MET A 129 9.98 -8.73 -5.99
N THR A 130 11.02 -9.18 -6.71
CA THR A 130 12.33 -9.45 -6.13
C THR A 130 12.98 -8.17 -5.59
N GLY A 131 13.43 -8.22 -4.33
CA GLY A 131 14.10 -7.09 -3.67
C GLY A 131 13.17 -6.04 -3.06
N VAL A 132 11.85 -6.18 -3.23
CA VAL A 132 10.88 -5.33 -2.52
C VAL A 132 11.02 -5.56 -1.02
N SER A 133 11.23 -4.47 -0.26
CA SER A 133 11.39 -4.46 1.19
C SER A 133 10.27 -3.71 1.92
N TYR A 134 9.64 -2.72 1.27
CA TYR A 134 8.48 -2.01 1.79
C TYR A 134 7.42 -1.77 0.73
N ILE A 135 6.16 -1.68 1.18
CA ILE A 135 5.02 -1.29 0.35
C ILE A 135 4.26 -0.19 1.07
N GLN A 136 4.04 0.93 0.41
CA GLN A 136 3.16 2.00 0.87
C GLN A 136 1.82 1.92 0.13
N ARG A 137 0.73 2.08 0.88
CA ARG A 137 -0.62 2.29 0.33
C ARG A 137 -1.03 3.74 0.53
N VAL A 138 -1.27 4.44 -0.56
CA VAL A 138 -1.55 5.89 -0.61
C VAL A 138 -2.65 6.19 -1.64
N ALA A 139 -2.99 7.47 -1.84
CA ALA A 139 -3.95 7.95 -2.86
C ALA A 139 -5.28 7.14 -2.90
N LEU A 140 -5.91 7.02 -1.74
CA LEU A 140 -7.03 6.11 -1.51
C LEU A 140 -8.37 6.68 -2.00
N LYS A 141 -9.24 5.80 -2.51
CA LYS A 141 -10.66 6.06 -2.76
C LYS A 141 -11.51 4.87 -2.32
N GLY A 142 -12.42 5.09 -1.38
CA GLY A 142 -13.33 4.08 -0.86
C GLY A 142 -12.64 2.97 -0.06
N GLY A 143 -13.22 1.77 -0.15
CA GLY A 143 -12.76 0.58 0.56
C GLY A 143 -13.15 0.49 2.02
N VAL A 144 -13.84 1.49 2.60
CA VAL A 144 -14.35 1.45 3.97
C VAL A 144 -15.57 0.53 4.10
N ALA A 145 -15.88 0.11 5.33
CA ALA A 145 -17.08 -0.68 5.60
C ALA A 145 -18.33 0.00 5.02
N PRO A 146 -19.32 -0.78 4.53
CA PRO A 146 -20.52 -0.23 3.94
C PRO A 146 -21.31 0.61 4.96
N GLY A 147 -22.10 1.57 4.46
CA GLY A 147 -22.96 2.42 5.29
C GLY A 147 -24.22 1.73 5.81
N SER A 148 -24.51 0.51 5.35
CA SER A 148 -25.59 -0.32 5.88
C SER A 148 -25.26 -0.78 7.31
N GLU A 149 -26.27 -0.93 8.16
CA GLU A 149 -26.05 -1.41 9.52
C GLU A 149 -25.67 -2.90 9.53
N CYS A 150 -24.66 -3.25 10.33
CA CYS A 150 -24.38 -4.62 10.72
C CYS A 150 -25.03 -4.89 12.07
N THR A 151 -26.06 -5.74 12.07
CA THR A 151 -26.90 -6.08 13.23
C THR A 151 -26.93 -7.60 13.44
N MET A 152 -27.39 -8.05 14.60
CA MET A 152 -27.59 -9.47 14.87
C MET A 152 -28.49 -10.16 13.82
N ALA A 153 -29.45 -9.43 13.23
CA ALA A 153 -30.38 -9.97 12.23
C ALA A 153 -29.71 -10.28 10.88
N ASN A 154 -28.59 -9.63 10.56
CA ASN A 154 -27.87 -9.84 9.30
C ASN A 154 -26.43 -10.32 9.53
N LYS A 155 -26.14 -10.91 10.70
CA LYS A 155 -24.87 -11.59 10.97
C LYS A 155 -24.58 -12.64 9.89
N GLY A 156 -23.34 -12.67 9.42
CA GLY A 156 -22.87 -13.52 8.32
C GLY A 156 -23.13 -12.92 6.92
N LYS A 157 -23.88 -11.82 6.81
CA LYS A 157 -24.02 -11.10 5.55
C LYS A 157 -22.66 -10.59 5.09
N GLN A 158 -22.37 -10.74 3.81
CA GLN A 158 -21.22 -10.13 3.15
C GLN A 158 -21.64 -8.96 2.27
N GLU A 159 -20.82 -7.94 2.26
CA GLU A 159 -20.96 -6.78 1.38
C GLU A 159 -19.63 -6.44 0.72
N VAL A 160 -19.72 -5.97 -0.52
CA VAL A 160 -18.57 -5.65 -1.35
C VAL A 160 -18.61 -4.17 -1.67
N VAL A 161 -17.49 -3.49 -1.42
CA VAL A 161 -17.33 -2.04 -1.68
C VAL A 161 -16.23 -1.79 -2.69
N LYS A 162 -16.41 -0.76 -3.51
CA LYS A 162 -15.39 -0.33 -4.47
C LYS A 162 -14.18 0.26 -3.75
N TYR A 163 -13.01 0.01 -4.31
CA TYR A 163 -11.74 0.37 -3.72
C TYR A 163 -10.71 0.72 -4.80
N GLN A 164 -9.97 1.80 -4.53
CA GLN A 164 -8.77 2.16 -5.27
C GLN A 164 -7.69 2.65 -4.31
N ALA A 165 -6.43 2.34 -4.60
CA ALA A 165 -5.26 2.90 -3.95
C ALA A 165 -4.05 2.87 -4.86
N ASP A 166 -3.08 3.73 -4.63
CA ASP A 166 -1.74 3.55 -5.19
C ASP A 166 -0.90 2.70 -4.24
N TYR A 167 -0.16 1.75 -4.82
CA TYR A 167 0.85 0.96 -4.16
C TYR A 167 2.22 1.34 -4.69
N ILE A 168 3.06 1.86 -3.80
CA ILE A 168 4.45 2.19 -4.07
C ILE A 168 5.30 1.09 -3.44
N PHE A 169 6.00 0.34 -4.28
CA PHE A 169 6.92 -0.73 -3.88
C PHE A 169 8.33 -0.16 -3.79
N TRP A 170 9.00 -0.46 -2.69
CA TRP A 170 10.33 0.07 -2.37
C TRP A 170 11.32 -1.07 -2.23
N ALA A 171 12.54 -0.86 -2.72
CA ALA A 171 13.67 -1.75 -2.55
C ALA A 171 14.81 -1.01 -1.84
N ALA A 172 15.68 -1.75 -1.16
CA ALA A 172 16.93 -1.17 -0.65
C ALA A 172 17.79 -0.63 -1.82
N ASN A 173 18.57 0.41 -1.54
CA ASN A 173 19.44 1.06 -2.53
C ASN A 173 20.50 0.12 -3.11
#